data_AF-S6A0M6-F1
#
_entry.id   AF-S6A0M6-F1
#
_cell.length_a   1.000
_cell.length_b   1.000
_cell.length_c   1.000
_cell.angle_alpha   90.00
_cell.angle_beta   90.00
_cell.angle_gamma   90.00
#
_symmetry.space_group_name_H-M   'P 1'
#
loop_
_entity.id
_entity.type
_entity.pdbx_description
1 polymer ?
#
loop_
_entity_poly.entity_id
_entity_poly.type
_entity_poly.pdbx_seq_one_letter_code
_entity_poly.pdbx_strand_id
1 'polypeptide(L)'
;MHDTLAEVSAILGRSKEALSQFQAILEPTIEQAADDHERLYWHHIYEEEEHRFDRLAALLPKLEEALADEAFLSRENGNFLRLLQDISLEKFGLHNFLEHLDLSLFHYKGTEHEPAIAALRDMTAADYQQMKSALETLNGALDVPVSFAAATPTDEKEEQKEYLKLAQYAAPPAASAPARPSVGTRRQLTVGSLKNQ
;
A
#
# COMPACT_ATOMS: atom_id res chain seq x y z
N MET A 1 7.69 -17.39 17.99
CA MET A 1 8.53 -16.59 17.07
C MET A 1 8.69 -17.30 15.74
N HIS A 2 9.21 -18.54 15.72
CA HIS A 2 9.28 -19.35 14.49
C HIS A 2 7.92 -19.49 13.79
N ASP A 3 6.89 -20.00 14.48
CA ASP A 3 5.53 -20.15 13.91
C ASP A 3 4.97 -18.83 13.35
N THR A 4 5.15 -17.73 14.07
CA THR A 4 4.73 -16.39 13.64
C THR A 4 5.47 -15.95 12.37
N LEU A 5 6.75 -16.26 12.27
CA LEU A 5 7.56 -15.93 11.11
C LEU A 5 7.19 -16.82 9.91
N ALA A 6 6.79 -18.07 10.14
CA ALA A 6 6.27 -18.96 9.11
C ALA A 6 4.91 -18.47 8.58
N GLU A 7 4.05 -17.95 9.46
CA GLU A 7 2.80 -17.30 9.08
C GLU A 7 3.05 -16.05 8.22
N VAL A 8 3.99 -15.19 8.63
CA VAL A 8 4.44 -14.04 7.83
C VAL A 8 4.94 -14.49 6.46
N SER A 9 5.75 -15.54 6.39
CA SER A 9 6.25 -16.09 5.12
C SER A 9 5.11 -16.52 4.20
N ALA A 10 4.12 -17.23 4.74
CA ALA A 10 2.95 -17.65 3.97
C ALA A 10 2.13 -16.45 3.45
N ILE A 11 1.95 -15.40 4.26
CA ILE A 11 1.28 -14.16 3.85
C ILE A 11 2.03 -13.48 2.70
N LEU A 12 3.34 -13.30 2.85
CA LEU A 12 4.16 -12.63 1.83
C LEU A 12 4.24 -13.44 0.54
N GLY A 13 4.27 -14.77 0.64
CA GLY A 13 4.19 -15.68 -0.51
C GLY A 13 2.88 -15.51 -1.29
N ARG A 14 1.73 -15.59 -0.61
CA ARG A 14 0.42 -15.34 -1.22
C ARG A 14 0.33 -13.95 -1.83
N SER A 15 0.83 -12.94 -1.11
CA SER A 15 0.81 -11.57 -1.62
C SER A 15 1.62 -11.43 -2.90
N LYS A 16 2.78 -12.09 -3.02
CA LYS A 16 3.58 -12.04 -4.25
C LYS A 16 2.82 -12.65 -5.44
N GLU A 17 2.14 -13.77 -5.24
CA GLU A 17 1.29 -14.38 -6.27
C GLU A 17 0.11 -13.48 -6.65
N ALA A 18 -0.47 -12.78 -5.67
CA ALA A 18 -1.55 -11.83 -5.87
C ALA A 18 -1.13 -10.64 -6.76
N LEU A 19 0.10 -10.14 -6.58
CA LEU A 19 0.65 -9.07 -7.43
C LEU A 19 0.71 -9.49 -8.89
N SER A 20 1.25 -10.68 -9.18
CA SER A 20 1.31 -11.17 -10.56
C SER A 20 -0.07 -11.35 -11.19
N GLN A 21 -1.05 -11.83 -10.42
CA GLN A 21 -2.44 -11.95 -10.89
C GLN A 21 -3.05 -10.58 -11.20
N PHE A 22 -2.82 -9.60 -10.34
CA PHE A 22 -3.33 -8.25 -10.53
C PHE A 22 -2.66 -7.54 -11.71
N GLN A 23 -1.33 -7.66 -11.85
CA GLN A 23 -0.58 -7.13 -12.99
C GLN A 23 -1.09 -7.69 -14.32
N ALA A 24 -1.37 -8.99 -14.40
CA ALA A 24 -1.95 -9.61 -15.58
C ALA A 24 -3.36 -9.08 -15.94
N ILE A 25 -4.10 -8.56 -14.96
CA ILE A 25 -5.39 -7.87 -15.20
C ILE A 25 -5.14 -6.44 -15.70
N LEU A 26 -4.12 -5.75 -15.18
CA LEU A 26 -3.82 -4.36 -15.55
C LEU A 26 -3.18 -4.22 -16.93
N GLU A 27 -2.31 -5.14 -17.34
CA GLU A 27 -1.61 -5.12 -18.64
C GLU A 27 -2.53 -4.78 -19.82
N PRO A 28 -3.63 -5.52 -20.09
CA PRO A 28 -4.51 -5.21 -21.22
C PRO A 28 -5.20 -3.85 -21.07
N THR A 29 -5.50 -3.42 -19.84
CA THR A 29 -6.13 -2.12 -19.58
C THR A 29 -5.18 -0.96 -19.87
N ILE A 30 -3.88 -1.11 -19.58
CA ILE A 30 -2.85 -0.14 -19.93
C ILE A 30 -2.68 -0.07 -21.46
N GLU A 31 -2.61 -1.22 -22.12
CA GLU A 31 -2.43 -1.31 -23.58
C GLU A 31 -3.62 -0.71 -24.35
N GLN A 32 -4.84 -0.92 -23.85
CA GLN A 32 -6.08 -0.52 -24.49
C GLN A 32 -6.64 0.82 -23.97
N ALA A 33 -5.90 1.50 -23.08
CA ALA A 33 -6.31 2.78 -22.50
C ALA A 33 -6.73 3.79 -23.59
N ALA A 34 -7.88 4.43 -23.38
CA ALA A 34 -8.53 5.31 -24.34
C ALA A 34 -7.83 6.67 -24.47
N ASP A 35 -7.14 7.11 -23.41
CA ASP A 35 -6.38 8.35 -23.38
C ASP A 35 -5.10 8.24 -22.53
N ASP A 36 -4.24 9.27 -22.64
CA ASP A 36 -2.95 9.31 -21.95
C ASP A 36 -3.10 9.36 -20.43
N HIS A 37 -4.18 9.94 -19.90
CA HIS A 37 -4.39 10.02 -18.46
C HIS A 37 -4.75 8.66 -17.88
N GLU A 38 -5.68 7.93 -18.52
CA GLU A 38 -6.02 6.56 -18.14
C GLU A 38 -4.80 5.64 -18.23
N ARG A 39 -4.02 5.75 -19.31
CA ARG A 39 -2.78 4.97 -19.46
C ARG A 39 -1.81 5.25 -18.32
N LEU A 40 -1.55 6.53 -18.02
CA LEU A 40 -0.64 6.94 -16.97
C LEU A 40 -1.12 6.47 -15.59
N TYR A 41 -2.44 6.56 -15.32
CA TYR A 41 -3.03 6.11 -14.07
C TYR A 41 -2.77 4.63 -13.82
N TRP A 42 -3.09 3.77 -14.79
CA TRP A 42 -2.90 2.32 -14.64
C TRP A 42 -1.44 1.91 -14.67
N HIS A 43 -0.62 2.57 -15.48
CA HIS A 43 0.81 2.33 -15.53
C HIS A 43 1.49 2.64 -14.19
N HIS A 44 1.09 3.73 -13.53
CA HIS A 44 1.64 4.10 -12.23
C HIS A 44 1.35 3.03 -11.16
N ILE A 45 0.11 2.53 -11.09
CA ILE A 45 -0.24 1.43 -10.17
C ILE A 45 0.56 0.17 -10.51
N TYR A 46 0.69 -0.16 -11.79
CA TYR A 46 1.46 -1.31 -12.24
C TYR A 46 2.93 -1.22 -11.80
N GLU A 47 3.58 -0.07 -11.99
CA GLU A 47 4.98 0.15 -11.59
C GLU A 47 5.17 0.05 -10.08
N GLU A 48 4.25 0.61 -9.28
CA GLU A 48 4.33 0.51 -7.83
C GLU A 48 4.24 -0.94 -7.35
N GLU A 49 3.36 -1.75 -7.96
CA GLU A 49 3.26 -3.17 -7.62
C GLU A 49 4.40 -4.02 -8.19
N GLU A 50 5.01 -3.62 -9.31
CA GLU A 50 6.23 -4.26 -9.83
C GLU A 50 7.41 -4.07 -8.87
N HIS A 51 7.63 -2.85 -8.39
CA HIS A 51 8.64 -2.58 -7.37
C HIS A 51 8.40 -3.37 -6.08
N ARG A 52 7.12 -3.55 -5.70
CA ARG A 52 6.77 -4.37 -4.54
C ARG A 52 7.05 -5.85 -4.81
N PHE A 53 6.75 -6.36 -5.99
CA PHE A 53 7.04 -7.73 -6.38
C PHE A 53 8.54 -8.03 -6.28
N ASP A 54 9.39 -7.13 -6.77
CA ASP A 54 10.85 -7.26 -6.68
C ASP A 54 11.35 -7.28 -5.23
N ARG A 55 10.81 -6.40 -4.39
CA ARG A 55 11.10 -6.41 -2.95
C ARG A 55 10.70 -7.74 -2.30
N LEU A 56 9.52 -8.28 -2.60
CA LEU A 56 9.07 -9.59 -2.12
C LEU A 56 9.95 -10.72 -2.63
N ALA A 57 10.38 -10.67 -3.89
CA ALA A 57 11.29 -11.65 -4.48
C ALA A 57 12.66 -11.67 -3.80
N ALA A 58 13.15 -10.53 -3.32
CA ALA A 58 14.37 -10.43 -2.53
C ALA A 58 14.18 -10.79 -1.04
N LEU A 59 13.00 -10.54 -0.48
CA LEU A 59 12.70 -10.76 0.94
C LEU A 59 12.43 -12.23 1.27
N LEU A 60 11.62 -12.92 0.45
CA LEU A 60 11.20 -14.30 0.72
C LEU A 60 12.38 -15.27 0.95
N PRO A 61 13.46 -15.27 0.15
CA PRO A 61 14.60 -16.15 0.39
C PRO A 61 15.30 -15.90 1.73
N LYS A 62 15.41 -14.63 2.17
CA LYS A 62 15.99 -14.29 3.48
C LYS A 62 15.13 -14.81 4.62
N LEU A 63 13.81 -14.80 4.41
CA LEU A 63 12.85 -15.30 5.38
C LEU A 63 12.89 -16.83 5.48
N GLU A 64 13.06 -17.53 4.36
CA GLU A 64 13.28 -18.97 4.32
C GLU A 64 14.58 -19.37 5.04
N GLU A 65 15.68 -18.64 4.83
CA GLU A 65 16.93 -18.83 5.55
C GLU A 65 16.74 -18.66 7.07
N ALA A 66 16.04 -17.62 7.49
CA ALA A 66 15.74 -17.37 8.90
C ALA A 66 14.85 -18.45 9.53
N LEU A 67 13.95 -19.06 8.76
CA LEU A 67 13.10 -20.16 9.22
C LEU A 67 13.83 -21.49 9.30
N ALA A 68 14.94 -21.65 8.58
CA ALA A 68 15.75 -22.86 8.57
C ALA A 68 16.76 -22.92 9.74
N ASP A 69 17.09 -21.78 10.37
CA ASP A 69 18.06 -21.69 11.46
C ASP A 69 17.49 -20.92 12.66
N GLU A 70 17.15 -21.61 13.74
CA GLU A 70 16.67 -20.96 14.96
C GLU A 70 17.70 -19.98 15.57
N ALA A 71 19.00 -20.22 15.39
CA ALA A 71 20.03 -19.31 15.88
C ALA A 71 20.03 -17.98 15.13
N PHE A 72 19.45 -17.94 13.93
CA PHE A 72 19.24 -16.70 13.19
C PHE A 72 18.26 -15.78 13.93
N LEU A 73 17.28 -16.32 14.65
CA LEU A 73 16.19 -15.59 15.32
C LEU A 73 16.61 -14.97 16.66
N SER A 74 17.81 -14.39 16.70
CA SER A 74 18.41 -13.75 17.87
C SER A 74 18.39 -12.23 17.73
N ARG A 75 18.18 -11.52 18.84
CA ARG A 75 18.19 -10.04 18.89
C ARG A 75 19.57 -9.46 18.65
N GLU A 76 20.59 -10.22 19.00
CA GLU A 76 22.00 -9.89 18.75
C GLU A 76 22.37 -10.04 17.27
N ASN A 77 21.55 -10.75 16.48
CA ASN A 77 21.74 -10.91 15.05
C ASN A 77 21.22 -9.71 14.27
N GLY A 78 22.14 -8.85 13.80
CA GLY A 78 21.80 -7.68 12.98
C GLY A 78 21.11 -8.03 11.65
N ASN A 79 21.30 -9.24 11.11
CA ASN A 79 20.59 -9.67 9.90
C ASN A 79 19.10 -9.94 10.19
N PHE A 80 18.80 -10.47 11.37
CA PHE A 80 17.42 -10.68 11.80
C PHE A 80 16.70 -9.35 12.06
N LEU A 81 17.39 -8.36 12.66
CA LEU A 81 16.82 -7.02 12.82
C LEU A 81 16.49 -6.35 11.47
N ARG A 82 17.37 -6.50 10.47
CA ARG A 82 17.10 -6.02 9.10
C ARG A 82 15.95 -6.76 8.44
N LEU A 83 15.86 -8.08 8.63
CA LEU A 83 14.73 -8.87 8.15
C LEU A 83 13.39 -8.37 8.72
N LEU A 84 13.35 -8.05 10.01
CA LEU A 84 12.15 -7.50 10.66
C LEU A 84 11.78 -6.10 10.12
N GLN A 85 12.75 -5.28 9.73
CA GLN A 85 12.51 -4.01 9.05
C GLN A 85 11.90 -4.23 7.67
N ASP A 86 12.45 -5.15 6.88
CA ASP A 86 11.92 -5.52 5.57
C ASP A 86 10.47 -6.04 5.68
N ILE A 87 10.18 -6.90 6.66
CA ILE A 87 8.82 -7.39 6.96
C ILE A 87 7.89 -6.24 7.39
N SER A 88 8.38 -5.33 8.23
CA SER A 88 7.58 -4.17 8.69
C SER A 88 7.20 -3.25 7.53
N LEU A 89 8.08 -3.09 6.54
CA LEU A 89 7.78 -2.35 5.31
C LEU A 89 6.69 -3.05 4.48
N GLU A 90 6.69 -4.38 4.43
CA GLU A 90 5.64 -5.13 3.72
C GLU A 90 4.24 -5.01 4.33
N LYS A 91 4.12 -4.66 5.61
CA LYS A 91 2.81 -4.27 6.17
C LYS A 91 2.23 -3.07 5.42
N PHE A 92 3.06 -2.07 5.12
CA PHE A 92 2.63 -0.91 4.31
C PHE A 92 2.38 -1.33 2.86
N GLY A 93 3.22 -2.21 2.30
CA GLY A 93 2.99 -2.79 0.97
C GLY A 93 1.62 -3.48 0.85
N LEU A 94 1.21 -4.28 1.83
CA LEU A 94 -0.12 -4.91 1.86
C LEU A 94 -1.26 -3.88 1.94
N HIS A 95 -1.07 -2.80 2.69
CA HIS A 95 -2.06 -1.73 2.79
C HIS A 95 -2.22 -0.99 1.45
N ASN A 96 -1.12 -0.61 0.82
CA ASN A 96 -1.12 0.07 -0.48
C ASN A 96 -1.77 -0.81 -1.55
N PHE A 97 -1.41 -2.11 -1.57
CA PHE A 97 -2.01 -3.04 -2.52
C PHE A 97 -3.52 -3.21 -2.29
N LEU A 98 -3.97 -3.23 -1.03
CA LEU A 98 -5.39 -3.22 -0.71
C LEU A 98 -6.10 -1.97 -1.25
N GLU A 99 -5.47 -0.80 -1.14
CA GLU A 99 -6.00 0.45 -1.70
C GLU A 99 -6.04 0.42 -3.23
N HIS A 100 -5.01 -0.11 -3.89
CA HIS A 100 -5.02 -0.29 -5.35
C HIS A 100 -6.12 -1.23 -5.83
N LEU A 101 -6.39 -2.30 -5.09
CA LEU A 101 -7.51 -3.21 -5.38
C LEU A 101 -8.86 -2.52 -5.17
N ASP A 102 -9.03 -1.77 -4.08
CA ASP A 102 -10.25 -1.00 -3.82
C ASP A 102 -10.49 0.06 -4.91
N LEU A 103 -9.45 0.80 -5.32
CA LEU A 103 -9.50 1.72 -6.46
C LEU A 103 -9.91 0.99 -7.75
N SER A 104 -9.30 -0.16 -8.02
CA SER A 104 -9.59 -0.95 -9.21
C SER A 104 -11.03 -1.45 -9.24
N LEU A 105 -11.60 -1.83 -8.10
CA LEU A 105 -13.00 -2.26 -8.03
C LEU A 105 -14.00 -1.16 -8.44
N PHE A 106 -13.65 0.13 -8.28
CA PHE A 106 -14.48 1.20 -8.83
C PHE A 106 -14.48 1.21 -10.36
N HIS A 107 -13.35 0.89 -10.98
CA HIS A 107 -13.20 0.89 -12.44
C HIS A 107 -13.73 -0.39 -13.09
N TYR A 108 -13.43 -1.56 -12.53
CA TYR A 108 -13.81 -2.85 -13.10
C TYR A 108 -15.21 -3.33 -12.71
N LYS A 109 -16.00 -2.50 -12.04
CA LYS A 109 -17.37 -2.85 -11.61
C LYS A 109 -18.24 -3.25 -12.80
N GLY A 110 -18.87 -4.42 -12.70
CA GLY A 110 -19.71 -5.01 -13.73
C GLY A 110 -18.95 -5.66 -14.89
N THR A 111 -17.62 -5.72 -14.83
CA THR A 111 -16.77 -6.38 -15.83
C THR A 111 -16.46 -7.82 -15.44
N GLU A 112 -15.87 -8.59 -16.36
CA GLU A 112 -15.41 -9.96 -16.07
C GLU A 112 -14.28 -10.03 -15.04
N HIS A 113 -13.56 -8.93 -14.80
CA HIS A 113 -12.45 -8.86 -13.85
C HIS A 113 -12.91 -8.57 -12.41
N GLU A 114 -14.13 -8.06 -12.19
CA GLU A 114 -14.64 -7.73 -10.86
C GLU A 114 -14.51 -8.88 -9.85
N PRO A 115 -14.93 -10.13 -10.16
CA PRO A 115 -14.84 -11.23 -9.20
C PRO A 115 -13.39 -11.58 -8.83
N ALA A 116 -12.46 -11.49 -9.78
CA ALA A 116 -11.05 -11.77 -9.55
C ALA A 116 -10.42 -10.71 -8.63
N ILE A 117 -10.65 -9.43 -8.92
CA ILE A 117 -10.13 -8.32 -8.11
C ILE A 117 -10.75 -8.35 -6.71
N ALA A 118 -12.06 -8.65 -6.59
CA ALA A 118 -12.72 -8.77 -5.29
C ALA A 118 -12.12 -9.90 -4.43
N ALA A 119 -11.81 -11.05 -5.04
CA ALA A 119 -11.16 -12.15 -4.35
C ALA A 119 -9.75 -11.78 -3.85
N LEU A 120 -8.94 -11.10 -4.70
CA LEU A 120 -7.63 -10.58 -4.30
C LEU A 120 -7.76 -9.57 -3.15
N ARG A 121 -8.76 -8.71 -3.21
CA ARG A 121 -9.03 -7.67 -2.21
C ARG A 121 -9.37 -8.28 -0.85
N ASP A 122 -10.27 -9.26 -0.81
CA ASP A 122 -10.71 -9.88 0.44
C ASP A 122 -9.59 -10.71 1.09
N MET A 123 -8.81 -11.44 0.28
CA MET A 123 -7.61 -12.13 0.76
C MET A 123 -6.58 -11.13 1.31
N THR A 124 -6.27 -10.05 0.56
CA THR A 124 -5.28 -9.04 0.99
C THR A 124 -5.72 -8.34 2.27
N ALA A 125 -7.03 -8.06 2.43
CA ALA A 125 -7.56 -7.49 3.66
C ALA A 125 -7.38 -8.43 4.87
N ALA A 126 -7.64 -9.73 4.69
CA ALA A 126 -7.42 -10.73 5.74
C ALA A 126 -5.94 -10.86 6.10
N ASP A 127 -5.07 -10.92 5.09
CA ASP A 127 -3.62 -11.03 5.24
C ASP A 127 -3.01 -9.78 5.90
N TYR A 128 -3.51 -8.59 5.59
CA TYR A 128 -3.10 -7.35 6.25
C TYR A 128 -3.40 -7.36 7.76
N GLN A 129 -4.59 -7.83 8.17
CA GLN A 129 -4.90 -7.93 9.61
C GLN A 129 -4.06 -9.01 10.30
N GLN A 130 -3.83 -10.15 9.65
CA GLN A 130 -2.94 -11.19 10.18
C GLN A 130 -1.50 -10.68 10.32
N MET A 131 -0.97 -9.97 9.32
CA MET A 131 0.36 -9.36 9.35
C MET A 131 0.51 -8.39 10.53
N LYS A 132 -0.52 -7.58 10.84
CA LYS A 132 -0.50 -6.69 12.01
C LYS A 132 -0.36 -7.48 13.32
N SER A 133 -1.17 -8.51 13.50
CA SER A 133 -1.13 -9.38 14.68
C SER A 133 0.22 -10.11 14.82
N ALA A 134 0.77 -10.58 13.69
CA ALA A 134 2.06 -11.25 13.65
C ALA A 134 3.19 -10.29 14.05
N LEU A 135 3.20 -9.06 13.53
CA LEU A 135 4.19 -8.04 13.89
C LEU A 135 4.10 -7.63 15.38
N GLU A 136 2.91 -7.51 15.94
CA GLU A 136 2.72 -7.27 17.38
C GLU A 136 3.32 -8.42 18.21
N THR A 137 3.08 -9.66 17.79
CA THR A 137 3.63 -10.86 18.43
C THR A 137 5.16 -10.90 18.35
N LEU A 138 5.74 -10.60 17.18
CA LEU A 138 7.20 -10.54 16.99
C LEU A 138 7.83 -9.44 17.86
N ASN A 139 7.23 -8.25 17.90
CA ASN A 139 7.73 -7.15 18.74
C ASN A 139 7.68 -7.50 20.24
N GLY A 140 6.60 -8.16 20.68
CA GLY A 140 6.46 -8.62 22.06
C GLY A 140 7.46 -9.71 22.43
N ALA A 141 7.67 -10.69 21.55
CA ALA A 141 8.64 -11.78 21.75
C ALA A 141 10.07 -11.26 21.84
N LEU A 142 10.35 -10.14 21.17
CA LEU A 142 11.65 -9.53 21.26
C LEU A 142 11.78 -8.81 22.59
N ASP A 143 10.77 -8.20 23.20
CA ASP A 143 10.92 -7.32 24.38
C ASP A 143 11.57 -5.99 23.98
N VAL A 144 11.21 -5.50 22.77
CA VAL A 144 11.62 -4.18 22.30
C VAL A 144 10.65 -3.20 22.97
N PRO A 145 11.10 -2.26 23.82
CA PRO A 145 10.22 -1.16 24.19
C PRO A 145 9.84 -0.49 22.87
N VAL A 146 8.54 -0.47 22.55
CA VAL A 146 8.00 0.01 21.27
C VAL A 146 8.43 1.46 21.07
N SER A 147 9.65 1.64 20.56
CA SER A 147 10.21 2.92 20.20
C SER A 147 9.80 3.10 18.75
N PHE A 148 8.65 3.74 18.57
CA PHE A 148 8.15 4.24 17.30
C PHE A 148 9.14 5.17 16.56
N ALA A 149 10.33 5.42 17.10
CA ALA A 149 11.34 6.30 16.54
C ALA A 149 12.17 5.70 15.38
N ALA A 150 12.08 4.39 15.12
CA ALA A 150 12.91 3.74 14.07
C ALA A 150 12.22 3.62 12.70
N ALA A 151 10.92 3.92 12.62
CA ALA A 151 10.19 3.97 11.37
C ALA A 151 9.61 5.37 11.21
N THR A 152 10.47 6.35 10.93
CA THR A 152 9.99 7.55 10.25
C THR A 152 9.55 7.07 8.86
N PRO A 153 8.26 7.14 8.50
CA PRO A 153 7.87 6.92 7.12
C PRO A 153 8.68 7.91 6.29
N THR A 154 9.60 7.43 5.45
CA THR A 154 10.26 8.27 4.45
C THR A 154 9.34 8.49 3.25
N ASP A 155 8.02 8.52 3.49
CA ASP A 155 7.10 9.03 2.51
C ASP A 155 7.21 10.56 2.53
N GLU A 156 7.96 11.10 1.58
CA GLU A 156 8.06 12.54 1.34
C GLU A 156 6.69 13.20 1.03
N LYS A 157 5.59 12.43 1.01
CA LYS A 157 4.22 12.92 0.80
C LYS A 157 3.39 13.13 2.07
N GLU A 158 3.93 13.00 3.29
CA GLU A 158 3.14 13.33 4.52
C GLU A 158 2.72 14.81 4.63
N GLU A 159 3.26 15.70 3.80
CA GLU A 159 2.75 17.07 3.62
C GLU A 159 1.54 17.14 2.64
N GLN A 160 0.60 16.20 2.71
CA GLN A 160 -0.68 16.37 2.03
C GLN A 160 -1.44 17.53 2.68
N LYS A 161 -1.49 18.64 1.94
CA LYS A 161 -2.18 19.89 2.27
C LYS A 161 -3.60 19.58 2.77
N GLU A 162 -3.98 20.19 3.90
CA GLU A 162 -5.25 19.93 4.62
C GLU A 162 -6.52 19.95 3.75
N TYR A 163 -6.50 20.63 2.59
CA TYR A 163 -7.63 20.66 1.66
C TYR A 163 -7.89 19.34 0.90
N LEU A 164 -6.94 18.39 0.90
CA LEU A 164 -7.13 17.05 0.33
C LEU A 164 -7.84 16.09 1.29
N LYS A 165 -7.97 16.44 2.57
CA LYS A 165 -8.78 15.71 3.53
C LYS A 165 -10.25 16.00 3.22
N LEU A 166 -10.88 15.13 2.44
CA LEU A 166 -12.30 15.20 2.09
C LEU A 166 -13.16 15.14 3.36
N ALA A 167 -13.51 16.31 3.90
CA ALA A 167 -14.52 16.49 4.94
C ALA A 167 -15.92 15.96 4.54
N GLN A 168 -16.08 15.48 3.30
CA GLN A 168 -17.33 14.95 2.75
C GLN A 168 -17.79 13.61 3.34
N TYR A 169 -16.92 12.86 4.04
CA TYR A 169 -17.31 11.60 4.68
C TYR A 169 -17.61 11.72 6.19
N ALA A 170 -17.50 12.91 6.77
CA ALA A 170 -17.69 13.13 8.22
C ALA A 170 -19.07 13.67 8.61
N ALA A 171 -19.99 13.90 7.66
CA ALA A 171 -21.28 14.53 7.96
C ALA A 171 -22.47 13.55 7.80
N PRO A 172 -23.30 13.35 8.83
CA PRO A 172 -24.58 12.65 8.69
C PRO A 172 -25.60 13.49 7.88
N PRO A 173 -26.64 12.86 7.28
CA PRO A 173 -27.47 13.49 6.26
C PRO A 173 -28.37 14.60 6.81
N ALA A 174 -28.58 15.61 5.97
CA ALA A 174 -29.09 16.94 6.29
C ALA A 174 -30.60 17.03 6.61
N ALA A 175 -30.95 18.06 7.40
CA ALA A 175 -32.25 18.71 7.36
C ALA A 175 -32.10 20.13 6.76
N SER A 176 -33.10 20.57 6.00
CA SER A 176 -32.98 21.53 4.90
C SER A 176 -33.19 23.02 5.25
N ALA A 177 -32.42 23.88 4.55
CA ALA A 177 -32.73 25.23 3.97
C ALA A 177 -32.96 26.49 4.85
N PRO A 178 -32.86 27.75 4.32
CA PRO A 178 -32.24 28.27 3.09
C PRO A 178 -31.34 29.55 3.21
N ALA A 179 -30.47 29.71 2.19
CA ALA A 179 -30.00 30.91 1.47
C ALA A 179 -29.51 32.21 2.17
N ARG A 180 -28.31 32.67 1.75
CA ARG A 180 -28.04 34.02 1.21
C ARG A 180 -26.71 34.07 0.42
N PRO A 181 -26.61 34.85 -0.68
CA PRO A 181 -25.40 34.91 -1.50
C PRO A 181 -24.47 36.05 -1.04
N SER A 182 -23.16 35.83 -0.99
CA SER A 182 -22.18 36.91 -0.87
C SER A 182 -21.09 36.82 -1.95
N VAL A 183 -21.11 37.86 -2.76
CA VAL A 183 -20.26 38.25 -3.87
C VAL A 183 -18.76 38.29 -3.54
N GLY A 184 -17.94 37.79 -4.49
CA GLY A 184 -16.75 38.50 -4.96
C GLY A 184 -15.38 38.12 -4.39
N THR A 185 -14.55 37.42 -5.17
CA THR A 185 -13.37 37.99 -5.86
C THR A 185 -12.62 36.90 -6.63
N ARG A 186 -12.49 37.12 -7.95
CA ARG A 186 -11.84 36.23 -8.92
C ARG A 186 -10.33 36.54 -8.91
N ARG A 187 -9.48 35.61 -8.46
CA ARG A 187 -8.01 35.73 -8.59
C ARG A 187 -7.56 35.08 -9.90
N GLN A 188 -7.08 35.89 -10.83
CA GLN A 188 -6.41 35.43 -12.06
C GLN A 188 -4.91 35.23 -11.78
N LEU A 189 -4.37 34.11 -12.26
CA LEU A 189 -2.95 33.76 -12.19
C LEU A 189 -2.22 34.38 -13.39
N THR A 190 -1.16 35.16 -13.15
CA THR A 190 -0.25 35.67 -14.19
C THR A 190 0.96 34.75 -14.32
N VAL A 191 1.26 34.34 -15.55
CA VAL A 191 2.41 33.51 -15.94
C VAL A 191 3.67 34.37 -16.12
N GLY A 192 4.70 34.10 -15.30
CA GLY A 192 6.04 34.67 -15.41
C GLY A 192 6.89 33.86 -16.40
N SER A 193 7.34 34.51 -17.47
CA SER A 193 8.18 33.94 -18.53
C SER A 193 9.65 33.89 -18.09
N LEU A 194 10.25 32.69 -18.06
CA LEU A 194 11.68 32.48 -17.84
C LEU A 194 12.45 32.88 -19.11
N LYS A 195 13.34 33.87 -18.97
CA LYS A 195 14.34 34.24 -19.99
C LYS A 195 15.63 33.45 -19.73
N ASN A 196 16.14 32.81 -20.78
CA ASN A 196 17.47 32.22 -20.85
C ASN A 196 18.58 33.23 -20.51
N GLN A 197 19.50 32.83 -19.65
CA GLN A 197 20.94 33.07 -19.77
C GLN A 197 21.70 31.89 -19.18
#